data_AF-A0A6M6JBK6-F1
#
_entry.id   AF-A0A6M6JBK6-F1
#
_cell.length_a   1.000
_cell.length_b   1.000
_cell.length_c   1.000
_cell.angle_alpha   90.00
_cell.angle_beta   90.00
_cell.angle_gamma   90.00
#
_symmetry.space_group_name_H-M   'P 1'
#
loop_
_entity.id
_entity.type
_entity.pdbx_description
1 polymer ?
#
loop_
_entity_poly.entity_id
_entity_poly.type
_entity_poly.pdbx_seq_one_letter_code
_entity_poly.pdbx_strand_id
1 'polypeptide(L)'
;MVTADALREPVAEALAGSRGALAAVVAQRQERGEIAPDDLAGTILATLQGGYVLARAELDEERFAAAVRGLLALLRGLEVAR
;
A
#
# COMPACT_ATOMS: atom_id res chain seq x y z
N MET A 1 -10.32 22.56 18.09
CA MET A 1 -9.08 21.82 17.73
C MET A 1 -9.40 20.34 17.86
N VAL A 2 -9.21 19.54 16.82
CA VAL A 2 -9.45 18.09 16.88
C VAL A 2 -8.27 17.43 17.60
N THR A 3 -8.55 16.50 18.52
CA THR A 3 -7.50 15.76 19.23
C THR A 3 -6.96 14.62 18.36
N ALA A 4 -5.71 14.19 18.60
CA ALA A 4 -5.14 13.03 17.90
C ALA A 4 -6.00 11.77 18.07
N ASP A 5 -6.61 11.60 19.24
CA ASP A 5 -7.50 10.48 19.55
C ASP A 5 -8.77 10.47 18.70
N ALA A 6 -9.38 11.64 18.48
CA ALA A 6 -10.57 11.77 17.63
C ALA A 6 -10.29 11.55 16.14
N LEU A 7 -9.01 11.58 15.71
CA LEU A 7 -8.62 11.30 14.33
C LEU A 7 -8.31 9.83 14.07
N ARG A 8 -8.14 8.98 15.11
CA ARG A 8 -7.75 7.58 14.91
C ARG A 8 -8.75 6.81 14.05
N GLU A 9 -10.04 6.91 14.39
CA GLU A 9 -11.13 6.22 13.69
C GLU A 9 -11.27 6.67 12.22
N PRO A 10 -11.42 7.97 11.90
CA PRO A 10 -11.59 8.39 10.51
C PRO A 10 -10.35 8.12 9.65
N VAL A 11 -9.14 8.19 10.24
CA VAL A 11 -7.90 7.82 9.52
C VAL A 11 -7.87 6.32 9.24
N ALA A 12 -8.24 5.49 10.23
CA ALA A 12 -8.31 4.05 10.04
C ALA A 12 -9.34 3.67 8.96
N GLU A 13 -10.50 4.32 8.95
CA GLU A 13 -11.54 4.10 7.94
C GLU A 13 -11.06 4.48 6.53
N ALA A 14 -10.41 5.64 6.38
CA ALA A 14 -9.87 6.08 5.09
C ALA A 14 -8.80 5.12 4.54
N LEU A 15 -7.90 4.64 5.41
CA LEU A 15 -6.89 3.65 5.05
C LEU A 15 -7.50 2.29 4.72
N ALA A 16 -8.54 1.87 5.45
CA ALA A 16 -9.29 0.66 5.16
C ALA A 16 -9.99 0.76 3.78
N GLY A 17 -10.57 1.91 3.45
CA GLY A 17 -11.15 2.17 2.12
C GLY A 17 -10.11 2.04 1.00
N SER A 18 -8.91 2.58 1.22
CA SER A 18 -7.80 2.46 0.26
C SER A 18 -7.32 1.01 0.10
N ARG A 19 -7.19 0.26 1.21
CA ARG A 19 -6.86 -1.18 1.18
C ARG A 19 -7.91 -1.98 0.43
N GLY A 20 -9.20 -1.74 0.68
CA GLY A 20 -10.29 -2.42 0.00
C GLY A 20 -10.28 -2.19 -1.51
N ALA A 21 -10.04 -0.96 -1.95
CA ALA A 21 -9.91 -0.64 -3.37
C ALA A 21 -8.72 -1.37 -4.03
N LEU A 22 -7.57 -1.43 -3.35
CA LEU A 22 -6.40 -2.18 -3.83
C LEU A 22 -6.69 -3.69 -3.89
N ALA A 23 -7.31 -4.27 -2.86
CA ALA A 23 -7.67 -5.68 -2.83
C ALA A 23 -8.63 -6.03 -3.98
N ALA A 24 -9.59 -5.16 -4.29
CA ALA A 24 -10.50 -5.33 -5.42
C ALA A 24 -9.79 -5.29 -6.78
N VAL A 25 -8.71 -4.50 -6.92
CA VAL A 25 -7.88 -4.50 -8.14
C VAL A 25 -7.06 -5.78 -8.25
N VAL A 26 -6.42 -6.21 -7.16
CA VAL A 26 -5.63 -7.45 -7.14
C VAL A 26 -6.51 -8.67 -7.46
N ALA A 27 -7.69 -8.75 -6.86
CA ALA A 27 -8.62 -9.87 -7.05
C ALA A 27 -9.07 -10.06 -8.51
N GLN A 28 -9.04 -9.00 -9.34
CA GLN A 28 -9.41 -9.11 -10.77
C GLN A 28 -8.44 -9.96 -11.59
N ARG A 29 -7.21 -10.16 -11.10
CA ARG A 29 -6.14 -10.88 -11.81
C ARG A 29 -5.60 -12.07 -11.02
N GLN A 30 -6.20 -12.40 -9.87
CA GLN A 30 -5.70 -13.45 -9.00
C GLN A 30 -5.98 -14.84 -9.57
N GLU A 31 -4.93 -15.63 -9.77
CA GLU A 31 -4.97 -17.05 -10.09
C GLU A 31 -4.84 -17.94 -8.83
N ARG A 32 -5.07 -19.24 -8.99
CA ARG A 32 -5.00 -20.20 -7.87
C ARG A 32 -3.57 -20.37 -7.38
N GLY A 33 -3.35 -20.23 -6.08
CA GLY A 33 -2.04 -20.39 -5.44
C GLY A 33 -1.29 -19.08 -5.20
N GLU A 34 -1.88 -17.95 -5.61
CA GLU A 34 -1.36 -16.62 -5.33
C GLU A 34 -1.55 -16.17 -3.89
N ILE A 35 -0.78 -15.15 -3.49
CA ILE A 35 -0.98 -14.39 -2.25
C ILE A 35 -2.42 -13.88 -2.21
N ALA A 36 -3.07 -13.94 -1.04
CA ALA A 36 -4.43 -13.46 -0.89
C ALA A 36 -4.53 -11.96 -1.25
N PRO A 37 -5.59 -11.50 -1.94
CA PRO A 37 -5.66 -10.11 -2.43
C PRO A 37 -5.57 -9.08 -1.32
N ASP A 38 -6.15 -9.39 -0.16
CA ASP A 38 -6.14 -8.51 0.99
C ASP A 38 -4.74 -8.40 1.65
N ASP A 39 -3.96 -9.48 1.65
CA ASP A 39 -2.59 -9.48 2.15
C ASP A 39 -1.66 -8.70 1.21
N LEU A 40 -1.81 -8.88 -0.11
CA LEU A 40 -1.04 -8.11 -1.09
C LEU A 40 -1.44 -6.62 -1.05
N ALA A 41 -2.72 -6.31 -0.93
CA ALA A 41 -3.21 -4.94 -0.77
C ALA A 41 -2.66 -4.27 0.51
N GLY A 42 -2.64 -5.00 1.62
CA GLY A 42 -2.01 -4.55 2.86
C GLY A 42 -0.51 -4.26 2.69
N THR A 43 0.20 -5.13 1.96
CA THR A 43 1.62 -4.97 1.66
C THR A 43 1.89 -3.74 0.79
N ILE A 44 1.09 -3.53 -0.26
CA ILE A 44 1.14 -2.35 -1.14
C ILE A 44 0.93 -1.09 -0.30
N LEU A 45 -0.16 -1.03 0.48
CA LEU A 45 -0.51 0.15 1.26
C LEU A 45 0.57 0.46 2.30
N ALA A 46 1.06 -0.54 3.03
CA ALA A 46 2.13 -0.36 4.02
C ALA A 46 3.42 0.17 3.39
N THR A 47 3.80 -0.32 2.21
CA THR A 47 4.98 0.15 1.48
C THR A 47 4.84 1.61 1.06
N LEU A 48 3.67 2.01 0.54
CA LEU A 48 3.39 3.39 0.15
C LEU A 48 3.41 4.33 1.36
N GLN A 49 2.75 3.97 2.46
CA GLN A 49 2.72 4.80 3.66
C GLN A 49 4.10 4.91 4.31
N GLY A 50 4.87 3.81 4.38
CA GLY A 50 6.26 3.83 4.84
C GLY A 50 7.16 4.71 3.97
N GLY A 51 7.03 4.60 2.64
CA GLY A 51 7.76 5.44 1.69
C GLY A 51 7.44 6.93 1.86
N TYR A 52 6.18 7.27 2.13
CA TYR A 52 5.78 8.65 2.41
C TYR A 52 6.40 9.15 3.73
N VAL A 53 6.38 8.34 4.79
CA VAL A 53 7.01 8.69 6.07
C VAL A 53 8.51 8.95 5.90
N LEU A 54 9.23 8.10 5.15
CA LEU A 54 10.65 8.29 4.86
C LEU A 54 10.91 9.58 4.07
N ALA A 55 10.13 9.85 3.02
CA ALA A 55 10.23 11.08 2.24
C ALA A 55 10.05 12.34 3.12
N ARG A 56 9.10 12.30 4.05
CA ARG A 56 8.86 13.41 4.99
C ARG A 56 9.97 13.56 6.02
N ALA A 57 10.54 12.46 6.52
CA ALA A 57 11.63 12.48 7.49
C ALA A 57 12.93 13.05 6.90
N GLU A 58 13.17 12.78 5.61
CA GLU A 58 14.39 13.20 4.92
C GLU A 58 14.24 14.50 4.13
N LEU A 59 13.04 15.08 4.08
CA LEU A 59 12.70 16.24 3.23
C LEU A 59 13.03 16.02 1.75
N ASP A 60 12.80 14.79 1.27
CA ASP A 60 13.12 14.35 -0.09
C ASP A 60 11.94 13.59 -0.70
N GLU A 61 11.18 14.27 -1.58
CA GLU A 61 10.03 13.69 -2.26
C GLU A 61 10.41 12.53 -3.20
N GLU A 62 11.65 12.48 -3.68
CA GLU A 62 12.13 11.43 -4.58
C GLU A 62 12.16 10.07 -3.86
N ARG A 63 12.25 10.04 -2.52
CA ARG A 63 12.16 8.78 -1.76
C ARG A 63 10.80 8.10 -1.89
N PHE A 64 9.71 8.87 -1.96
CA PHE A 64 8.39 8.28 -2.20
C PHE A 64 8.31 7.74 -3.63
N ALA A 65 8.79 8.50 -4.62
CA ALA A 65 8.82 8.05 -6.02
C ALA A 65 9.67 6.78 -6.19
N ALA A 66 10.81 6.68 -5.51
CA ALA A 66 11.65 5.50 -5.49
C ALA A 66 10.93 4.28 -4.87
N ALA A 67 10.21 4.46 -3.77
CA ALA A 67 9.40 3.40 -3.16
C ALA A 67 8.30 2.89 -4.10
N VAL A 68 7.60 3.79 -4.79
CA VAL A 68 6.58 3.43 -5.80
C VAL A 68 7.22 2.64 -6.95
N ARG A 69 8.34 3.12 -7.52
CA ARG A 69 9.03 2.42 -8.62
C ARG A 69 9.51 1.03 -8.19
N GLY A 70 10.08 0.92 -6.99
CA GLY A 70 10.53 -0.36 -6.41
C GLY A 70 9.39 -1.33 -6.20
N LEU A 71 8.28 -0.89 -5.60
CA LEU A 71 7.07 -1.71 -5.43
C LEU A 71 6.53 -2.20 -6.77
N LEU A 72 6.42 -1.33 -7.77
CA LEU A 72 5.97 -1.73 -9.10
C LEU A 72 6.93 -2.72 -9.76
N ALA A 73 8.24 -2.60 -9.53
CA ALA A 73 9.21 -3.57 -10.03
C ALA A 73 9.05 -4.94 -9.35
N LEU A 74 8.81 -4.96 -8.03
CA LEU A 74 8.50 -6.18 -7.29
C LEU A 74 7.20 -6.82 -7.81
N LEU A 75 6.12 -6.05 -8.00
CA LEU A 75 4.86 -6.56 -8.52
C LEU A 75 4.98 -7.12 -9.94
N ARG A 76 5.86 -6.56 -10.78
CA ARG A 76 6.19 -7.13 -12.09
C ARG A 76 7.04 -8.39 -12.02
N GLY A 77 7.94 -8.48 -11.03
CA GLY A 77 8.81 -9.66 -10.81
C GLY A 77 8.12 -10.77 -10.01
N LEU A 78 7.04 -10.44 -9.30
CA LEU A 78 6.08 -11.36 -8.70
C LEU A 78 5.16 -11.98 -9.76
N GLU A 79 5.62 -12.12 -11.02
CA GLU A 79 4.97 -13.01 -11.98
C GLU A 79 4.67 -14.31 -11.26
N VAL A 80 3.38 -14.50 -11.04
CA VAL A 80 2.80 -15.47 -10.14
C VAL A 80 3.36 -16.82 -10.52
N ALA A 81 3.80 -17.57 -9.50
CA ALA A 81 4.38 -18.90 -9.64
C ALA A 81 3.73 -19.68 -10.79
N ARG A 82 4.51 -19.92 -11.85
CA ARG A 82 4.10 -20.75 -12.97
C ARG A 82 3.95 -22.21 -12.55
#